data_AF-A0A7W0J429-F1
#
_entry.id   AF-A0A7W0J429-F1
#
_cell.length_a   1.000
_cell.length_b   1.000
_cell.length_c   1.000
_cell.angle_alpha   90.00
_cell.angle_beta   90.00
_cell.angle_gamma   90.00
#
_symmetry.space_group_name_H-M   'P 1'
#
loop_
_entity.id
_entity.type
_entity.pdbx_description
1 polymer ?
#
loop_
_entity_poly.entity_id
_entity_poly.type
_entity_poly.pdbx_seq_one_letter_code
_entity_poly.pdbx_strand_id
1 'polypeptide(L)'
;MKSVYNVAKYTLLENARSRSFSLSLVFIALVFVSAFVFSRLSEVVEIRAIQDIGMGAVQFFSFLTALFFAVKVAFVEAQNKTIYLPLTRPVKRGEYIFGRFLGIVLSAALEIAAMGLLLTLLLLMKNAQLDGFYFMSYFFIFLKIMMITAVTILISLASTSQASAFIFSFLVWIAGHSLGEVEYLLDEMSPVMVTLVRIFKWIFPNYTLLNMADYTAGRFMAAAGYLPAVLYAFFYAFAVMWLVAAVFDKKEF
;
A
#
# COMPACT_ATOMS: atom_id res chain seq x y z
N MET A 1 -2.14 15.24 20.19
CA MET A 1 -0.90 15.11 19.39
C MET A 1 0.17 14.22 20.03
N LYS A 2 0.63 14.45 21.28
CA LYS A 2 1.59 13.54 21.95
C LYS A 2 1.08 12.09 22.05
N SER A 3 -0.24 11.91 22.23
CA SER A 3 -0.93 10.61 22.22
C SER A 3 -0.77 9.87 20.89
N VAL A 4 -1.14 10.49 19.76
CA VAL A 4 -1.05 9.92 18.41
C VAL A 4 0.38 9.47 18.08
N TYR A 5 1.36 10.33 18.37
CA TYR A 5 2.77 10.00 18.15
C TYR A 5 3.23 8.77 18.95
N ASN A 6 2.85 8.69 20.23
CA ASN A 6 3.22 7.55 21.08
C ASN A 6 2.58 6.24 20.59
N VAL A 7 1.33 6.28 20.14
CA VAL A 7 0.65 5.11 19.56
C VAL A 7 1.33 4.70 18.26
N ALA A 8 1.61 5.64 17.36
CA ALA A 8 2.30 5.36 16.10
C ALA A 8 3.69 4.75 16.33
N LYS A 9 4.46 5.30 17.27
CA LYS A 9 5.78 4.78 17.65
C LYS A 9 5.67 3.36 18.24
N TYR A 10 4.68 3.12 19.10
CA TYR A 10 4.45 1.78 19.65
C TYR A 10 4.13 0.77 18.55
N THR A 11 3.20 1.10 17.64
CA THR A 11 2.84 0.26 16.49
C THR A 11 4.04 -0.03 15.60
N LEU A 12 4.85 0.99 15.32
CA LEU A 12 6.06 0.83 14.51
C LEU A 12 7.02 -0.18 15.12
N LEU A 13 7.30 -0.06 16.42
CA LEU A 13 8.19 -0.97 17.14
C LEU A 13 7.61 -2.38 17.24
N GLU A 14 6.29 -2.50 17.41
CA GLU A 14 5.56 -3.77 17.40
C GLU A 14 5.71 -4.47 16.05
N ASN A 15 5.45 -3.74 14.96
CA ASN A 15 5.50 -4.25 13.60
C ASN A 15 6.92 -4.63 13.18
N ALA A 16 7.91 -3.79 13.48
CA ALA A 16 9.32 -4.04 13.15
C ALA A 16 9.89 -5.30 13.82
N ARG A 17 9.31 -5.73 14.95
CA ARG A 17 9.69 -6.97 15.67
C ARG A 17 8.88 -8.19 15.23
N SER A 18 7.91 -8.01 14.33
CA SER A 18 7.01 -9.09 13.93
C SER A 18 7.67 -10.01 12.89
N ARG A 19 7.26 -11.28 12.90
CA ARG A 19 7.70 -12.26 11.90
C ARG A 19 7.31 -11.86 10.48
N SER A 20 6.16 -11.20 10.29
CA SER A 20 5.70 -10.74 8.97
C SER A 20 6.67 -9.71 8.36
N PHE A 21 7.14 -8.74 9.16
CA PHE A 21 8.13 -7.76 8.72
C PHE A 21 9.49 -8.41 8.42
N SER A 22 9.91 -9.40 9.20
CA SER A 22 11.12 -10.17 8.88
C SER A 22 10.95 -11.04 7.63
N LEU A 23 9.75 -11.57 7.38
CA LEU A 23 9.47 -12.42 6.22
C LEU A 23 9.51 -11.61 4.92
N SER A 24 9.09 -10.35 4.92
CA SER A 24 9.25 -9.51 3.73
C SER A 24 10.71 -9.19 3.40
N LEU A 25 11.62 -9.20 4.40
CA LEU A 25 13.06 -9.14 4.12
C LEU A 25 13.60 -10.42 3.48
N VAL A 26 12.90 -11.55 3.57
CA VAL A 26 13.23 -12.77 2.81
C VAL A 26 13.06 -12.57 1.29
N PHE A 27 12.43 -11.47 0.83
CA PHE A 27 12.34 -11.14 -0.60
C PHE A 27 13.71 -11.02 -1.28
N ILE A 28 14.78 -10.77 -0.53
CA ILE A 28 16.16 -10.78 -1.03
C ILE A 28 16.42 -12.06 -1.84
N ALA A 29 15.99 -13.21 -1.32
CA ALA A 29 16.16 -14.49 -2.00
C ALA A 29 15.47 -14.52 -3.37
N LEU A 30 14.25 -13.98 -3.49
CA LEU A 30 13.52 -13.90 -4.77
C LEU A 30 14.25 -13.01 -5.77
N VAL A 31 14.79 -11.89 -5.31
CA VAL A 31 15.54 -10.95 -6.15
C VAL A 31 16.86 -11.58 -6.63
N PHE A 32 17.59 -12.28 -5.77
CA PHE A 32 18.78 -13.05 -6.18
C PHE A 32 18.44 -14.20 -7.14
N VAL A 33 17.33 -14.92 -6.91
CA VAL A 33 16.85 -15.95 -7.84
C VAL A 33 16.54 -15.33 -9.21
N SER A 34 15.89 -14.17 -9.26
CA SER A 34 15.63 -13.48 -10.53
C SER A 34 16.94 -13.16 -11.27
N ALA A 35 17.94 -12.62 -10.59
CA ALA A 35 19.24 -12.33 -11.19
C ALA A 35 19.94 -13.59 -11.72
N PHE A 36 19.80 -14.72 -11.03
CA PHE A 36 20.33 -16.01 -11.51
C PHE A 36 19.59 -16.51 -12.75
N VAL A 37 18.25 -16.47 -12.75
CA VAL A 37 17.41 -16.96 -13.86
C VAL A 37 17.64 -16.15 -15.14
N PHE A 38 17.76 -14.82 -15.03
CA PHE A 38 17.91 -13.94 -16.18
C PHE A 38 19.36 -13.69 -16.63
N SER A 39 20.35 -14.30 -15.96
CA SER A 39 21.78 -14.16 -16.27
C SER A 39 22.20 -14.57 -17.69
N ARG A 40 21.34 -15.29 -18.42
CA ARG A 40 21.57 -15.73 -19.80
C ARG A 40 21.02 -14.77 -20.85
N LEU A 41 20.31 -13.72 -20.44
CA LEU A 41 19.78 -12.70 -21.34
C LEU A 41 20.84 -11.66 -21.66
N SER A 42 20.58 -10.83 -22.67
CA SER A 42 21.38 -9.62 -22.89
C SER A 42 21.33 -8.72 -21.66
N GLU A 43 22.44 -8.07 -21.33
CA GLU A 43 22.62 -7.23 -20.12
C GLU A 43 21.47 -6.23 -19.90
N VAL A 44 21.04 -5.52 -20.95
CA VAL A 44 19.94 -4.55 -20.86
C VAL A 44 18.60 -5.21 -20.47
N VAL A 45 18.32 -6.40 -21.00
CA VAL A 45 17.08 -7.13 -20.71
C VAL A 45 17.15 -7.76 -19.32
N GLU A 46 18.31 -8.29 -18.91
CA GLU A 46 18.53 -8.81 -17.57
C GLU A 46 18.28 -7.74 -16.50
N ILE A 47 18.89 -6.56 -16.64
CA ILE A 47 18.74 -5.45 -15.68
C ILE A 47 17.28 -5.01 -15.57
N ARG A 48 16.58 -4.84 -16.70
CA ARG A 48 15.15 -4.49 -16.70
C ARG A 48 14.29 -5.56 -16.04
N ALA A 49 14.53 -6.83 -16.34
CA ALA A 49 13.79 -7.93 -15.72
C ALA A 49 13.97 -7.97 -14.20
N ILE A 50 15.21 -7.79 -13.71
CA ILE A 50 15.50 -7.71 -12.27
C ILE A 50 14.79 -6.50 -11.65
N GLN A 51 14.82 -5.34 -12.31
CA GLN A 51 14.15 -4.13 -11.83
C GLN A 51 12.63 -4.31 -11.73
N ASP A 52 11.98 -4.82 -12.78
CA ASP A 52 10.52 -4.98 -12.83
C ASP A 52 10.02 -6.01 -11.80
N ILE A 53 10.69 -7.16 -11.72
CA ILE A 53 10.36 -8.20 -10.73
C ILE A 53 10.65 -7.71 -9.31
N GLY A 54 11.78 -7.02 -9.12
CA GLY A 54 12.15 -6.44 -7.84
C GLY A 54 11.13 -5.41 -7.35
N MET A 55 10.73 -4.46 -8.20
CA MET A 55 9.72 -3.46 -7.87
C MET A 55 8.34 -4.10 -7.63
N GLY A 56 7.95 -5.07 -8.44
CA GLY A 56 6.73 -5.86 -8.24
C GLY A 56 6.73 -6.58 -6.89
N ALA A 57 7.87 -7.17 -6.51
CA ALA A 57 8.03 -7.81 -5.21
C ALA A 57 7.95 -6.81 -4.05
N VAL A 58 8.63 -5.65 -4.14
CA VAL A 58 8.51 -4.58 -3.13
C VAL A 58 7.05 -4.17 -2.93
N GLN A 59 6.33 -3.93 -4.02
CA GLN A 59 4.91 -3.59 -3.97
C GLN A 59 4.08 -4.70 -3.33
N PHE A 60 4.28 -5.95 -3.74
CA PHE A 60 3.49 -7.09 -3.28
C PHE A 60 3.70 -7.40 -1.79
N PHE A 61 4.95 -7.50 -1.33
CA PHE A 61 5.23 -7.81 0.08
C PHE A 61 4.83 -6.67 1.00
N SER A 62 5.08 -5.42 0.61
CA SER A 62 4.65 -4.26 1.40
C SER A 62 3.12 -4.20 1.51
N PHE A 63 2.41 -4.56 0.44
CA PHE A 63 0.96 -4.72 0.45
C PHE A 63 0.51 -5.83 1.43
N LEU A 64 1.11 -7.03 1.35
CA LEU A 64 0.76 -8.12 2.27
C LEU A 64 1.00 -7.73 3.73
N THR A 65 2.17 -7.16 4.06
CA THR A 65 2.51 -6.75 5.41
C THR A 65 1.55 -5.69 5.94
N ALA A 66 1.25 -4.66 5.14
CA ALA A 66 0.28 -3.62 5.49
C ALA A 66 -1.12 -4.21 5.72
N LEU A 67 -1.54 -5.14 4.86
CA LEU A 67 -2.81 -5.85 4.98
C LEU A 67 -2.88 -6.66 6.29
N PHE A 68 -1.83 -7.40 6.64
CA PHE A 68 -1.76 -8.15 7.90
C PHE A 68 -1.89 -7.24 9.12
N PHE A 69 -1.15 -6.13 9.16
CA PHE A 69 -1.21 -5.23 10.29
C PHE A 69 -2.52 -4.45 10.38
N ALA A 70 -3.06 -3.98 9.26
CA ALA A 70 -4.33 -3.26 9.23
C ALA A 70 -5.49 -4.15 9.74
N VAL A 71 -5.57 -5.39 9.27
CA VAL A 71 -6.58 -6.36 9.74
C VAL A 71 -6.36 -6.71 11.22
N LYS A 72 -5.10 -6.91 11.65
CA LYS A 72 -4.79 -7.20 13.06
C LYS A 72 -5.30 -6.08 13.98
N VAL A 73 -5.05 -4.82 13.65
CA VAL A 73 -5.46 -3.68 14.47
C VAL A 73 -6.98 -3.54 14.54
N ALA A 74 -7.64 -3.58 13.39
CA ALA A 74 -9.05 -3.24 13.30
C ALA A 74 -9.98 -4.39 13.69
N PHE A 75 -9.57 -5.65 13.45
CA PHE A 75 -10.38 -6.83 13.72
C PHE A 75 -9.88 -7.64 14.92
N VAL A 76 -8.61 -8.05 14.92
CA VAL A 76 -8.09 -9.01 15.91
C VAL A 76 -8.01 -8.37 17.30
N GLU A 77 -7.50 -7.14 17.38
CA GLU A 77 -7.43 -6.43 18.67
C GLU A 77 -8.82 -6.10 19.22
N ALA A 78 -9.79 -5.81 18.33
CA ALA A 78 -11.17 -5.57 18.70
C ALA A 78 -11.80 -6.81 19.31
N GLN A 79 -11.65 -7.96 18.65
CA GLN A 79 -12.20 -9.23 19.13
C GLN A 79 -11.56 -9.68 20.45
N ASN A 80 -10.26 -9.50 20.59
CA ASN A 80 -9.51 -9.91 21.79
C ASN A 80 -9.63 -8.90 22.95
N LYS A 81 -10.41 -7.83 22.80
CA LYS A 81 -10.54 -6.75 23.80
C LYS A 81 -9.20 -6.10 24.18
N THR A 82 -8.14 -6.29 23.39
CA THR A 82 -6.82 -5.70 23.66
C THR A 82 -6.78 -4.22 23.29
N ILE A 83 -7.75 -3.74 22.48
CA ILE A 83 -7.99 -2.30 22.25
C ILE A 83 -8.23 -1.54 23.57
N TYR A 84 -8.74 -2.20 24.61
CA TYR A 84 -9.06 -1.56 25.89
C TYR A 84 -7.82 -1.25 26.73
N LEU A 85 -6.71 -1.98 26.58
CA LEU A 85 -5.50 -1.78 27.39
C LEU A 85 -4.87 -0.39 27.16
N PRO A 86 -4.70 0.10 25.92
CA PRO A 86 -4.26 1.48 25.65
C PRO A 86 -5.28 2.56 26.05
N LEU A 87 -6.59 2.26 26.02
CA LEU A 87 -7.68 3.20 26.33
C LEU A 87 -7.89 3.43 27.85
N THR A 88 -7.18 2.69 28.71
CA THR A 88 -7.09 3.01 30.15
C THR A 88 -6.32 4.31 30.42
N ARG A 89 -5.56 4.79 29.43
CA ARG A 89 -4.97 6.13 29.40
C ARG A 89 -5.92 7.08 28.65
N PRO A 90 -5.91 8.40 28.92
CA PRO A 90 -6.83 9.36 28.30
C PRO A 90 -6.51 9.61 26.81
N VAL A 91 -6.65 8.58 25.99
CA VAL A 91 -6.46 8.61 24.53
C VAL A 91 -7.85 8.51 23.89
N LYS A 92 -8.21 9.50 23.08
CA LYS A 92 -9.49 9.46 22.36
C LYS A 92 -9.45 8.32 21.32
N ARG A 93 -10.60 7.68 21.09
CA ARG A 93 -10.77 6.59 20.12
C ARG A 93 -10.25 6.96 18.72
N GLY A 94 -10.60 8.14 18.21
CA GLY A 94 -10.07 8.68 16.95
C GLY A 94 -8.54 8.88 16.95
N GLU A 95 -7.94 9.34 18.06
CA GLU A 95 -6.48 9.48 18.15
C GLU A 95 -5.76 8.13 18.15
N TYR A 96 -6.36 7.11 18.77
CA TYR A 96 -5.83 5.75 18.77
C TYR A 96 -5.77 5.19 17.34
N ILE A 97 -6.88 5.21 16.60
CA ILE A 97 -6.94 4.59 15.27
C ILE A 97 -6.07 5.33 14.24
N PHE A 98 -6.02 6.67 14.30
CA PHE A 98 -5.09 7.46 13.49
C PHE A 98 -3.63 7.15 13.84
N GLY A 99 -3.31 6.99 15.13
CA GLY A 99 -1.97 6.59 15.57
C GLY A 99 -1.57 5.22 15.04
N ARG A 100 -2.47 4.22 15.11
CA ARG A 100 -2.21 2.88 14.56
C ARG A 100 -2.02 2.94 13.04
N PHE A 101 -2.87 3.67 12.32
CA PHE A 101 -2.74 3.89 10.88
C PHE A 101 -1.36 4.47 10.52
N LEU A 102 -0.96 5.58 11.15
CA LEU A 102 0.35 6.19 10.92
C LEU A 102 1.50 5.23 11.25
N GLY A 103 1.39 4.45 12.33
CA GLY A 103 2.38 3.44 12.68
C GLY A 103 2.53 2.35 11.61
N ILE A 104 1.42 1.88 11.02
CA ILE A 104 1.43 0.91 9.92
C ILE A 104 2.05 1.52 8.66
N VAL A 105 1.64 2.74 8.29
CA VAL A 105 2.18 3.46 7.12
C VAL A 105 3.69 3.71 7.26
N LEU A 106 4.17 4.10 8.44
CA LEU A 106 5.60 4.24 8.71
C LEU A 106 6.34 2.90 8.68
N SER A 107 5.70 1.83 9.14
CA SER A 107 6.28 0.48 9.05
C SER A 107 6.48 0.07 7.59
N ALA A 108 5.47 0.31 6.75
CA ALA A 108 5.54 0.08 5.31
C ALA A 108 6.62 0.95 4.64
N ALA A 109 6.78 2.21 5.06
CA ALA A 109 7.85 3.06 4.54
C ALA A 109 9.25 2.48 4.83
N LEU A 110 9.47 1.95 6.04
CA LEU A 110 10.74 1.31 6.41
C LEU A 110 10.96 0.00 5.64
N GLU A 111 9.91 -0.77 5.43
CA GLU A 111 9.94 -2.01 4.64
C GLU A 111 10.30 -1.72 3.18
N ILE A 112 9.60 -0.77 2.54
CA ILE A 112 9.89 -0.33 1.18
C ILE A 112 11.31 0.22 1.08
N ALA A 113 11.77 1.00 2.05
CA ALA A 113 13.13 1.54 2.05
C ALA A 113 14.19 0.44 2.20
N ALA A 114 13.98 -0.53 3.09
CA ALA A 114 14.90 -1.64 3.28
C ALA A 114 14.97 -2.52 2.02
N MET A 115 13.82 -2.92 1.48
CA MET A 115 13.74 -3.71 0.25
C MET A 115 14.28 -2.92 -0.96
N GLY A 116 13.93 -1.64 -1.05
CA GLY A 116 14.39 -0.75 -2.11
C GLY A 116 15.91 -0.58 -2.11
N LEU A 117 16.52 -0.41 -0.94
CA LEU A 117 17.98 -0.37 -0.78
C LEU A 117 18.63 -1.65 -1.31
N LEU A 118 18.08 -2.82 -0.95
CA LEU A 118 18.63 -4.10 -1.35
C LEU A 118 18.53 -4.33 -2.86
N LEU A 119 17.40 -3.97 -3.49
CA LEU A 119 17.25 -4.01 -4.93
C LEU A 119 18.19 -3.02 -5.63
N THR A 120 18.31 -1.81 -5.08
CA THR A 120 19.23 -0.77 -5.58
C THR A 120 20.67 -1.29 -5.59
N LEU A 121 21.12 -1.88 -4.48
CA LEU A 121 22.46 -2.46 -4.37
C LEU A 121 22.71 -3.55 -5.41
N LEU A 122 21.76 -4.47 -5.62
CA LEU A 122 21.89 -5.49 -6.65
C LEU A 122 21.99 -4.90 -8.06
N LEU A 123 21.14 -3.92 -8.38
CA LEU A 123 21.15 -3.27 -9.69
C LEU A 123 22.46 -2.51 -9.93
N LEU A 124 23.03 -1.87 -8.90
CA LEU A 124 24.34 -1.23 -8.98
C LEU A 124 25.47 -2.26 -9.20
N MET A 125 25.40 -3.44 -8.57
CA MET A 125 26.34 -4.54 -8.84
C MET A 125 26.26 -5.05 -10.28
N LYS A 126 25.12 -4.83 -10.96
CA LYS A 126 24.88 -5.13 -12.37
C LYS A 126 25.13 -3.93 -13.30
N ASN A 127 25.76 -2.85 -12.82
CA ASN A 127 26.03 -1.63 -13.58
C ASN A 127 24.78 -0.94 -14.16
N ALA A 128 23.61 -1.11 -13.51
CA ALA A 128 22.39 -0.47 -13.95
C ALA A 128 22.46 1.06 -13.79
N GLN A 129 21.92 1.78 -14.76
CA GLN A 129 21.71 3.22 -14.66
C GLN A 129 20.39 3.48 -13.94
N LEU A 130 20.48 4.08 -12.74
CA LEU A 130 19.32 4.42 -11.93
C LEU A 130 18.97 5.89 -12.11
N ASP A 131 17.78 6.17 -12.62
CA ASP A 131 17.29 7.52 -12.86
C ASP A 131 16.36 8.02 -11.72
N GLY A 132 15.87 9.25 -11.83
CA GLY A 132 14.90 9.79 -10.86
C GLY A 132 13.56 9.03 -10.86
N PHE A 133 13.18 8.45 -12.00
CA PHE A 133 11.94 7.68 -12.14
C PHE A 133 12.00 6.41 -11.30
N TYR A 134 13.15 5.73 -11.27
CA TYR A 134 13.41 4.57 -10.42
C TYR A 134 13.10 4.84 -8.95
N PHE A 135 13.63 5.93 -8.39
CA PHE A 135 13.41 6.28 -6.99
C PHE A 135 11.98 6.77 -6.72
N MET A 136 11.37 7.45 -7.68
CA MET A 136 9.97 7.90 -7.58
C MET A 136 9.00 6.71 -7.53
N SER A 137 9.32 5.58 -8.17
CA SER A 137 8.52 4.35 -8.08
C SER A 137 8.35 3.86 -6.65
N TYR A 138 9.39 3.93 -5.81
CA TYR A 138 9.27 3.55 -4.39
C TYR A 138 8.32 4.46 -3.62
N PHE A 139 8.38 5.77 -3.89
CA PHE A 139 7.46 6.72 -3.28
C PHE A 139 6.01 6.46 -3.72
N PHE A 140 5.78 6.13 -4.99
CA PHE A 140 4.46 5.81 -5.51
C PHE A 140 3.91 4.49 -4.94
N ILE A 141 4.77 3.47 -4.78
CA ILE A 141 4.42 2.24 -4.05
C ILE A 141 3.98 2.60 -2.64
N PHE A 142 4.74 3.42 -1.92
CA PHE A 142 4.39 3.88 -0.57
C PHE A 142 3.00 4.54 -0.52
N LEU A 143 2.67 5.42 -1.48
CA LEU A 143 1.35 6.05 -1.57
C LEU A 143 0.22 5.03 -1.79
N LYS A 144 0.43 4.02 -2.65
CA LYS A 144 -0.53 2.92 -2.82
C LYS A 144 -0.75 2.16 -1.51
N ILE A 145 0.35 1.85 -0.80
CA ILE A 145 0.28 1.14 0.49
C ILE A 145 -0.46 1.96 1.56
N MET A 146 -0.24 3.28 1.59
CA MET A 146 -0.98 4.17 2.48
C MET A 146 -2.49 4.14 2.23
N MET A 147 -2.90 4.23 0.96
CA MET A 147 -4.32 4.20 0.58
C MET A 147 -4.98 2.86 0.93
N ILE A 148 -4.36 1.73 0.56
CA ILE A 148 -4.93 0.41 0.87
C ILE A 148 -4.98 0.15 2.37
N THR A 149 -4.01 0.63 3.15
CA THR A 149 -4.03 0.52 4.62
C THR A 149 -5.29 1.18 5.20
N ALA A 150 -5.61 2.39 4.76
CA ALA A 150 -6.82 3.10 5.22
C ALA A 150 -8.09 2.32 4.87
N VAL A 151 -8.17 1.82 3.64
CA VAL A 151 -9.32 1.03 3.15
C VAL A 151 -9.45 -0.29 3.92
N THR A 152 -8.35 -1.00 4.14
CA THR A 152 -8.34 -2.26 4.88
C THR A 152 -8.79 -2.07 6.31
N ILE A 153 -8.40 -0.98 6.98
CA ILE A 153 -8.90 -0.66 8.32
C ILE A 153 -10.42 -0.49 8.27
N LEU A 154 -10.96 0.28 7.32
CA LEU A 154 -12.40 0.48 7.17
C LEU A 154 -13.14 -0.84 6.93
N ILE A 155 -12.66 -1.66 5.98
CA ILE A 155 -13.22 -2.98 5.66
C ILE A 155 -13.19 -3.90 6.87
N SER A 156 -12.09 -3.92 7.62
CA SER A 156 -11.94 -4.73 8.82
C SER A 156 -12.94 -4.36 9.90
N LEU A 157 -13.30 -3.07 10.02
CA LEU A 157 -14.35 -2.64 10.94
C LEU A 157 -15.73 -3.14 10.53
N ALA A 158 -16.00 -3.36 9.24
CA ALA A 158 -17.28 -3.89 8.76
C ALA A 158 -17.31 -5.44 8.68
N SER A 159 -16.16 -6.10 8.81
CA SER A 159 -16.01 -7.52 8.56
C SER A 159 -16.44 -8.39 9.76
N THR A 160 -16.98 -9.57 9.45
CA THR A 160 -17.42 -10.57 10.44
C THR A 160 -16.33 -11.58 10.82
N SER A 161 -15.30 -11.71 9.96
CA SER A 161 -14.13 -12.55 10.22
C SER A 161 -12.84 -11.92 9.70
N GLN A 162 -11.71 -12.30 10.29
CA GLN A 162 -10.38 -11.90 9.81
C GLN A 162 -10.18 -12.29 8.33
N ALA A 163 -10.60 -13.49 7.94
CA ALA A 163 -10.50 -13.96 6.56
C ALA A 163 -11.30 -13.09 5.58
N SER A 164 -12.53 -12.69 5.94
CA SER A 164 -13.33 -11.80 5.09
C SER A 164 -12.68 -10.42 4.90
N ALA A 165 -12.08 -9.86 5.96
CA ALA A 165 -11.39 -8.58 5.89
C ALA A 165 -10.19 -8.64 4.91
N PHE A 166 -9.43 -9.74 4.96
CA PHE A 166 -8.34 -9.99 4.02
C PHE A 166 -8.83 -10.10 2.57
N ILE A 167 -9.83 -10.95 2.32
CA ILE A 167 -10.35 -11.21 0.97
C ILE A 167 -10.88 -9.92 0.34
N PHE A 168 -11.74 -9.18 1.05
CA PHE A 168 -12.33 -7.96 0.49
C PHE A 168 -11.29 -6.88 0.24
N SER A 169 -10.33 -6.71 1.14
CA SER A 169 -9.23 -5.76 0.93
C SER A 169 -8.36 -6.16 -0.27
N PHE A 170 -8.08 -7.44 -0.45
CA PHE A 170 -7.35 -7.96 -1.60
C PHE A 170 -8.10 -7.74 -2.92
N LEU A 171 -9.43 -7.93 -2.92
CA LEU A 171 -10.27 -7.62 -4.08
C LEU A 171 -10.25 -6.12 -4.42
N VAL A 172 -10.28 -5.24 -3.41
CA VAL A 172 -10.14 -3.79 -3.64
C VAL A 172 -8.75 -3.45 -4.19
N TRP A 173 -7.70 -4.14 -3.74
CA TRP A 173 -6.36 -3.97 -4.28
C TRP A 173 -6.28 -4.29 -5.78
N ILE A 174 -6.89 -5.40 -6.21
CA ILE A 174 -6.99 -5.80 -7.61
C ILE A 174 -7.83 -4.78 -8.39
N ALA A 175 -9.05 -4.49 -7.92
CA ALA A 175 -9.96 -3.59 -8.59
C ALA A 175 -9.33 -2.22 -8.85
N GLY A 176 -8.60 -1.69 -7.86
CA GLY A 176 -7.92 -0.40 -7.98
C GLY A 176 -6.79 -0.36 -9.00
N HIS A 177 -6.13 -1.50 -9.28
CA HIS A 177 -5.12 -1.60 -10.33
C HIS A 177 -5.76 -1.73 -11.72
N SER A 178 -6.92 -2.36 -11.83
CA SER A 178 -7.62 -2.60 -13.10
C SER A 178 -8.43 -1.40 -13.61
N LEU A 179 -8.52 -0.31 -12.85
CA LEU A 179 -9.35 0.85 -13.21
C LEU A 179 -8.87 1.54 -14.50
N GLY A 180 -7.56 1.59 -14.75
CA GLY A 180 -7.00 2.20 -15.96
C GLY A 180 -7.37 1.45 -17.24
N GLU A 181 -7.32 0.12 -17.21
CA GLU A 181 -7.65 -0.73 -18.34
C GLU A 181 -9.15 -0.69 -18.65
N VAL A 182 -9.99 -0.67 -17.61
CA VAL A 182 -11.44 -0.53 -17.78
C VAL A 182 -11.79 0.83 -18.36
N GLU A 183 -11.06 1.89 -18.00
CA GLU A 183 -11.26 3.25 -18.55
C GLU A 183 -10.97 3.32 -20.05
N TYR A 184 -9.94 2.62 -20.53
CA TYR A 184 -9.60 2.55 -21.96
C TYR A 184 -10.71 1.88 -22.79
N LEU A 185 -11.48 0.98 -22.20
CA LEU A 185 -12.55 0.23 -22.87
C LEU A 185 -13.91 0.93 -22.78
N LEU A 186 -14.01 2.09 -22.10
CA LEU A 186 -15.29 2.77 -21.87
C LEU A 186 -16.01 3.17 -23.15
N ASP A 187 -15.27 3.51 -24.20
CA ASP A 187 -15.85 3.96 -25.47
C ASP A 187 -16.53 2.82 -26.24
N GLU A 188 -16.21 1.57 -25.92
CA GLU A 188 -16.82 0.36 -26.49
C GLU A 188 -17.97 -0.19 -25.62
N MET A 189 -18.26 0.46 -24.49
CA MET A 189 -19.21 -0.04 -23.49
C MET A 189 -20.61 0.57 -23.61
N SER A 190 -21.61 -0.13 -23.05
CA SER A 190 -22.98 0.40 -22.95
C SER A 190 -23.05 1.60 -21.99
N PRO A 191 -24.01 2.54 -22.17
CA PRO A 191 -24.15 3.71 -21.29
C PRO A 191 -24.32 3.37 -19.80
N VAL A 192 -24.97 2.24 -19.51
CA VAL A 192 -25.12 1.72 -18.14
C VAL A 192 -23.77 1.34 -17.55
N MET A 193 -22.95 0.62 -18.32
CA MET A 193 -21.63 0.18 -17.87
C MET A 193 -20.69 1.37 -17.65
N VAL A 194 -20.73 2.38 -18.53
CA VAL A 194 -19.97 3.64 -18.34
C VAL A 194 -20.35 4.31 -17.02
N THR A 195 -21.64 4.36 -16.70
CA THR A 195 -22.13 4.94 -15.44
C THR A 195 -21.64 4.15 -14.23
N LEU A 196 -21.70 2.82 -14.28
CA LEU A 196 -21.21 1.95 -13.21
C LEU A 196 -19.70 2.14 -12.96
N VAL A 197 -18.89 2.18 -14.02
CA VAL A 197 -17.43 2.42 -13.91
C VAL A 197 -17.14 3.78 -13.30
N ARG A 198 -17.86 4.83 -13.70
CA ARG A 198 -17.71 6.17 -13.11
C ARG A 198 -17.99 6.15 -11.62
N ILE A 199 -19.06 5.49 -11.16
CA ILE A 199 -19.35 5.33 -9.73
C ILE A 199 -18.22 4.55 -9.03
N PHE A 200 -17.77 3.45 -9.64
CA PHE A 200 -16.68 2.63 -9.12
C PHE A 200 -15.39 3.44 -8.90
N LYS A 201 -15.05 4.33 -9.84
CA LYS A 201 -13.85 5.19 -9.78
C LYS A 201 -13.86 6.17 -8.60
N TRP A 202 -15.04 6.54 -8.10
CA TRP A 202 -15.18 7.40 -6.92
C TRP A 202 -15.05 6.62 -5.60
N ILE A 203 -15.43 5.34 -5.60
CA ILE A 203 -15.44 4.49 -4.40
C ILE A 203 -14.10 3.79 -4.21
N PHE A 204 -13.51 3.29 -5.29
CA PHE A 204 -12.29 2.50 -5.26
C PHE A 204 -11.05 3.37 -5.45
N PRO A 205 -9.93 3.02 -4.79
CA PRO A 205 -8.67 3.73 -4.97
C PRO A 205 -8.14 3.48 -6.38
N ASN A 206 -7.83 4.53 -7.12
CA ASN A 206 -7.23 4.43 -8.45
C ASN A 206 -5.71 4.35 -8.34
N TYR A 207 -5.16 3.13 -8.39
CA TYR A 207 -3.72 2.89 -8.30
C TYR A 207 -2.98 3.11 -9.62
N THR A 208 -3.68 3.16 -10.76
CA THR A 208 -3.09 3.45 -12.07
C THR A 208 -2.44 4.83 -12.09
N LEU A 209 -3.03 5.82 -11.38
CA LEU A 209 -2.44 7.16 -11.23
C LEU A 209 -1.06 7.15 -10.52
N LEU A 210 -0.80 6.10 -9.73
CA LEU A 210 0.41 5.89 -8.96
C LEU A 210 1.32 4.83 -9.61
N ASN A 211 1.18 4.56 -10.91
CA ASN A 211 2.07 3.65 -11.63
C ASN A 211 3.13 4.43 -12.42
N MET A 212 4.37 4.41 -11.95
CA MET A 212 5.45 5.18 -12.60
C MET A 212 5.77 4.69 -14.02
N ALA A 213 5.54 3.40 -14.30
CA ALA A 213 5.75 2.82 -15.62
C ALA A 213 4.86 3.47 -16.71
N ASP A 214 3.69 3.99 -16.33
CA ASP A 214 2.81 4.67 -17.27
C ASP A 214 3.30 6.09 -17.61
N TYR A 215 4.03 6.74 -16.70
CA TYR A 215 4.66 8.03 -16.96
C TYR A 215 5.88 7.91 -17.88
N THR A 216 6.69 6.85 -17.70
CA THR A 216 7.83 6.58 -18.59
C THR A 216 7.39 6.15 -19.99
N ALA A 217 6.23 5.48 -20.10
CA ALA A 217 5.59 5.13 -21.37
C ALA A 217 4.86 6.31 -22.05
N GLY A 218 4.81 7.49 -21.42
CA GLY A 218 4.14 8.67 -21.97
C GLY A 218 2.60 8.60 -21.97
N ARG A 219 2.00 7.67 -21.21
CA ARG A 219 0.54 7.51 -21.10
C ARG A 219 -0.12 8.62 -20.29
N PHE A 220 0.63 9.28 -19.41
CA PHE A 220 0.21 10.48 -18.69
C PHE A 220 0.99 11.69 -19.22
N MET A 221 0.26 12.70 -19.72
CA MET A 221 0.88 13.93 -20.24
C MET A 221 1.59 14.68 -19.11
N ALA A 222 2.87 14.96 -19.30
CA ALA A 222 3.77 15.67 -18.38
C ALA A 222 3.29 17.10 -18.00
N ALA A 223 2.25 17.63 -18.64
CA ALA A 223 1.77 19.00 -18.43
C ALA A 223 1.28 19.29 -16.99
N ALA A 224 0.73 18.30 -16.28
CA ALA A 224 0.28 18.45 -14.90
C ALA A 224 1.28 17.92 -13.85
N GLY A 225 2.31 17.19 -14.28
CA GLY A 225 3.29 16.54 -13.41
C GLY A 225 2.69 15.47 -12.47
N TYR A 226 3.44 15.10 -11.44
CA TYR A 226 3.07 14.05 -10.48
C TYR A 226 2.20 14.53 -9.31
N LEU A 227 2.15 15.86 -9.11
CA LEU A 227 1.53 16.48 -7.94
C LEU A 227 0.04 16.10 -7.76
N PRO A 228 -0.81 16.06 -8.82
CA PRO A 228 -2.20 15.66 -8.66
C PRO A 228 -2.37 14.23 -8.14
N ALA A 229 -1.55 13.29 -8.59
CA ALA A 229 -1.59 11.90 -8.13
C ALA A 229 -1.17 11.78 -6.66
N VAL A 230 -0.15 12.55 -6.24
CA VAL A 230 0.29 12.61 -4.84
C VAL A 230 -0.81 13.19 -3.95
N LEU A 231 -1.39 14.32 -4.33
CA LEU A 231 -2.48 14.95 -3.60
C LEU A 231 -3.68 14.01 -3.50
N TYR A 232 -4.07 13.38 -4.60
CA TYR A 232 -5.14 12.38 -4.63
C TYR A 232 -4.93 11.29 -3.58
N ALA A 233 -3.73 10.70 -3.50
CA ALA A 233 -3.44 9.63 -2.53
C ALA A 233 -3.63 10.09 -1.07
N PHE A 234 -3.12 11.28 -0.72
CA PHE A 234 -3.28 11.83 0.63
C PHE A 234 -4.73 12.19 0.95
N PHE A 235 -5.43 12.86 0.04
CA PHE A 235 -6.85 13.22 0.23
C PHE A 235 -7.72 11.98 0.37
N TYR A 236 -7.50 10.97 -0.46
CA TYR A 236 -8.22 9.71 -0.41
C TYR A 236 -7.98 8.99 0.94
N ALA A 237 -6.72 8.81 1.35
CA ALA A 237 -6.40 8.17 2.62
C ALA A 237 -6.98 8.94 3.81
N PHE A 238 -6.92 10.27 3.79
CA PHE A 238 -7.51 11.12 4.83
C PHE A 238 -9.04 10.98 4.90
N ALA A 239 -9.73 11.02 3.76
CA ALA A 239 -11.18 10.89 3.70
C ALA A 239 -11.64 9.51 4.22
N VAL A 240 -10.96 8.44 3.84
CA VAL A 240 -11.24 7.09 4.35
C VAL A 240 -10.97 7.01 5.85
N MET A 241 -9.86 7.55 6.34
CA MET A 241 -9.55 7.55 7.78
C MET A 241 -10.52 8.40 8.60
N TRP A 242 -11.09 9.45 8.03
CA TRP A 242 -12.16 10.22 8.65
C TRP A 242 -13.43 9.37 8.82
N LEU A 243 -13.81 8.59 7.80
CA LEU A 243 -14.91 7.62 7.90
C LEU A 243 -14.61 6.52 8.93
N VAL A 244 -13.38 5.99 8.94
CA VAL A 244 -12.92 5.02 9.94
C VAL A 244 -13.13 5.55 11.35
N ALA A 245 -12.71 6.79 11.63
CA ALA A 245 -12.89 7.40 12.94
C ALA A 245 -14.38 7.51 13.32
N ALA A 246 -15.23 7.96 12.39
CA ALA A 246 -16.66 8.10 12.62
C ALA A 246 -17.38 6.77 12.89
N VAL A 247 -16.97 5.68 12.21
CA VAL A 247 -17.51 4.33 12.43
C VAL A 247 -16.99 3.74 13.75
N PHE A 248 -15.69 3.93 14.02
CA PHE A 248 -15.02 3.40 15.21
C PHE A 248 -15.57 4.00 16.51
N ASP A 249 -15.95 5.28 16.50
CA ASP A 249 -16.55 5.94 17.66
C ASP A 249 -17.91 5.35 18.04
N LYS A 250 -18.71 4.93 17.05
CA LYS A 250 -20.06 4.38 17.25
C LYS A 250 -20.08 2.88 17.59
N LYS A 251 -18.97 2.17 17.37
CA LYS A 251 -18.93 0.73 17.61
C LYS A 251 -18.83 0.46 19.12
N GLU A 252 -19.81 -0.27 19.64
CA GLU A 252 -19.72 -0.92 20.95
C GLU A 252 -18.93 -2.23 20.76
N PHE A 253 -17.85 -2.40 21.53
CA PHE A 253 -16.94 -3.55 21.45
C PHE A 253 -17.04 -4.43 22.70
#